data_AF-A0A0Q0G1C3-F1
#
_entry.id   AF-A0A0Q0G1C3-F1
#
_cell.length_a   1.000
_cell.length_b   1.000
_cell.length_c   1.000
_cell.angle_alpha   90.00
_cell.angle_beta   90.00
_cell.angle_gamma   90.00
#
_symmetry.space_group_name_H-M   'P 1'
#
loop_
_entity.id
_entity.type
_entity.pdbx_description
1 polymer ?
#
loop_
_entity_poly.entity_id
_entity_poly.type
_entity_poly.pdbx_seq_one_letter_code
_entity_poly.pdbx_strand_id
1 'polypeptide(L)'
;MIKAVLIIATLFLLQGCAGVVMVGAVGGAKMANDERSMSTQISDTNADFEITSALAKHQDIHKQTNITGVVLNSNVLMIGQSPNSMLRDKAVKVVQELEIGGKLHNQIRIGNPTSFTTRSNDTWITTKVKTRMLNEKTLDMTRVKVVTENGEVFLLGIIPRDQADLAVEITRNTSGVRKVIKVFEYIDP
;
A
#
# COMPACT_ATOMS: atom_id res chain seq x y z
N MET A 1 12.23 37.92 32.15
CA MET A 1 10.80 37.56 32.04
C MET A 1 10.24 37.80 30.63
N ILE A 2 10.50 38.94 29.99
CA ILE A 2 10.04 39.25 28.60
C ILE A 2 10.52 38.23 27.56
N LYS A 3 11.76 37.72 27.66
CA LYS A 3 12.30 36.70 26.73
C LYS A 3 11.59 35.35 26.81
N ALA A 4 11.09 34.95 27.99
CA ALA A 4 10.36 33.69 28.15
C ALA A 4 8.94 33.76 27.57
N VAL A 5 8.31 34.94 27.66
CA VAL A 5 6.99 35.20 27.08
C VAL A 5 7.05 35.19 25.54
N LEU A 6 8.12 35.74 24.95
CA LEU A 6 8.36 35.68 23.50
C LEU A 6 8.57 34.25 22.98
N ILE A 7 9.28 33.40 23.71
CA ILE A 7 9.51 32.00 23.31
C ILE A 7 8.21 31.19 23.40
N ILE A 8 7.41 31.37 24.45
CA ILE A 8 6.13 30.66 24.63
C ILE A 8 5.08 31.10 23.58
N ALA A 9 5.04 32.38 23.21
CA ALA A 9 4.17 32.88 22.14
C ALA A 9 4.56 32.30 20.76
N THR A 10 5.85 32.06 20.53
CA THR A 10 6.34 31.45 19.29
C THR A 10 5.95 29.97 19.17
N LEU A 11 5.88 29.23 20.29
CA LEU A 11 5.41 27.84 20.31
C LEU A 11 3.91 27.69 20.00
N PHE A 12 3.08 28.67 20.38
CA PHE A 12 1.64 28.65 20.08
C PHE A 12 1.33 28.93 18.60
N LEU A 13 2.20 29.66 17.90
CA LEU A 13 2.09 29.90 16.46
C LEU A 13 2.50 28.69 15.61
N LEU A 14 3.14 27.67 16.20
CA LEU A 14 3.49 26.41 15.51
C LEU A 14 2.34 25.39 15.46
N GLN A 15 1.20 25.63 16.13
CA GLN A 15 0.05 24.72 16.14
C GLN A 15 -0.94 24.93 14.97
N GLY A 16 -0.58 25.72 13.95
CA GLY A 16 -1.50 26.05 12.86
C GLY A 16 -0.85 26.27 11.50
N CYS A 17 -0.60 25.18 10.75
CA CYS A 17 -0.82 25.11 9.30
C CYS A 17 -0.70 23.70 8.69
N ALA A 18 -0.64 22.62 9.49
CA ALA A 18 -0.63 21.26 8.92
C ALA A 18 -2.00 20.84 8.33
N GLY A 19 -3.09 21.52 8.70
CA GLY A 19 -4.44 21.19 8.24
C GLY A 19 -4.85 21.83 6.90
N VAL A 20 -4.30 22.99 6.53
CA VAL A 20 -4.76 23.75 5.34
C VAL A 20 -3.86 23.52 4.12
N VAL A 21 -2.56 23.24 4.32
CA VAL A 21 -1.62 23.02 3.21
C VAL A 21 -1.89 21.69 2.48
N MET A 22 -2.50 20.70 3.14
CA MET A 22 -2.90 19.45 2.48
C MET A 22 -4.10 19.61 1.53
N VAL A 23 -4.88 20.69 1.64
CA VAL A 23 -6.04 20.95 0.76
C VAL A 23 -5.65 21.84 -0.43
N GLY A 24 -4.73 22.79 -0.25
CA GLY A 24 -4.47 23.82 -1.25
C GLY A 24 -3.46 23.47 -2.36
N ALA A 25 -2.36 22.80 -2.04
CA ALA A 25 -1.25 22.66 -2.99
C ALA A 25 -1.39 21.45 -3.94
N VAL A 26 -2.19 20.45 -3.59
CA VAL A 26 -2.38 19.23 -4.41
C VAL A 26 -3.81 19.10 -4.95
N GLY A 27 -4.80 19.75 -4.33
CA GLY A 27 -6.22 19.62 -4.67
C GLY A 27 -6.79 20.67 -5.63
N GLY A 28 -6.21 21.87 -5.71
CA GLY A 28 -6.89 23.01 -6.35
C GLY A 28 -6.87 23.05 -7.89
N ALA A 29 -5.96 22.36 -8.55
CA ALA A 29 -5.76 22.50 -10.01
C ALA A 29 -6.45 21.44 -10.87
N LYS A 30 -7.12 20.44 -10.27
CA LYS A 30 -7.82 19.37 -11.01
C LYS A 30 -9.23 19.10 -10.46
N MET A 31 -9.95 20.14 -10.05
CA MET A 31 -11.38 20.03 -9.71
C MET A 31 -12.24 20.36 -10.94
N ALA A 32 -12.03 19.62 -12.01
CA ALA A 32 -12.95 19.61 -13.13
C ALA A 32 -12.86 18.22 -13.76
N ASN A 33 -13.84 17.39 -13.41
CA ASN A 33 -14.38 16.32 -14.25
C ASN A 33 -14.03 14.83 -13.99
N ASP A 34 -13.75 14.40 -12.75
CA ASP A 34 -13.78 12.95 -12.47
C ASP A 34 -14.26 12.59 -11.05
N GLU A 35 -15.58 12.61 -10.83
CA GLU A 35 -16.20 12.12 -9.57
C GLU A 35 -16.03 10.60 -9.38
N ARG A 36 -15.72 9.83 -10.44
CA ARG A 36 -15.64 8.36 -10.34
C ARG A 36 -14.30 7.90 -9.74
N SER A 37 -13.19 8.50 -10.14
CA SER A 37 -11.83 8.14 -9.66
C SER A 37 -11.64 8.35 -8.15
N MET A 38 -12.23 9.40 -7.57
CA MET A 38 -12.17 9.62 -6.11
C MET A 38 -13.04 8.62 -5.34
N SER A 39 -14.23 8.28 -5.86
CA SER A 39 -15.15 7.34 -5.19
C SER A 39 -14.55 5.94 -5.05
N THR A 40 -13.86 5.45 -6.08
CA THR A 40 -13.20 4.13 -6.08
C THR A 40 -11.99 4.10 -5.16
N GLN A 41 -11.21 5.20 -5.10
CA GLN A 41 -10.05 5.27 -4.21
C GLN A 41 -10.46 5.35 -2.73
N ILE A 42 -11.56 6.05 -2.43
CA ILE A 42 -12.14 6.11 -1.09
C ILE A 42 -12.71 4.74 -0.70
N SER A 43 -13.44 4.06 -1.59
CA SER A 43 -13.96 2.71 -1.30
C SER A 43 -12.86 1.69 -1.08
N ASP A 44 -11.78 1.73 -1.88
CA ASP A 44 -10.63 0.83 -1.71
C ASP A 44 -9.93 1.07 -0.37
N THR A 45 -9.80 2.34 0.05
CA THR A 45 -9.20 2.68 1.35
C THR A 45 -10.07 2.23 2.53
N ASN A 46 -11.40 2.34 2.40
CA ASN A 46 -12.33 1.80 3.39
C ASN A 46 -12.24 0.26 3.45
N ALA A 47 -12.15 -0.40 2.30
CA ALA A 47 -11.98 -1.86 2.22
C ALA A 47 -10.65 -2.32 2.84
N ASP A 48 -9.54 -1.60 2.60
CA ASP A 48 -8.24 -1.83 3.28
C ASP A 48 -8.40 -1.78 4.81
N PHE A 49 -9.13 -0.79 5.31
CA PHE A 49 -9.40 -0.63 6.74
C PHE A 49 -10.32 -1.72 7.28
N GLU A 50 -11.38 -2.09 6.56
CA GLU A 50 -12.30 -3.16 6.94
C GLU A 50 -11.61 -4.51 7.02
N ILE A 51 -10.76 -4.85 6.04
CA ILE A 51 -9.93 -6.07 6.09
C ILE A 51 -9.03 -6.06 7.32
N THR A 52 -8.33 -4.95 7.54
CA THR A 52 -7.41 -4.81 8.69
C THR A 52 -8.16 -4.99 10.01
N SER A 53 -9.34 -4.36 10.13
CA SER A 53 -10.22 -4.46 11.29
C SER A 53 -10.75 -5.88 11.49
N ALA A 54 -11.21 -6.54 10.42
CA ALA A 54 -11.70 -7.91 10.47
C ALA A 54 -10.61 -8.89 10.92
N LEU A 55 -9.40 -8.80 10.35
CA LEU A 55 -8.26 -9.62 10.76
C LEU A 55 -7.85 -9.36 12.22
N ALA A 56 -7.88 -8.10 12.67
CA ALA A 56 -7.52 -7.72 14.04
C ALA A 56 -8.52 -8.23 15.10
N LYS A 57 -9.81 -8.38 14.75
CA LYS A 57 -10.83 -8.94 15.66
C LYS A 57 -10.55 -10.40 16.03
N HIS A 58 -9.84 -11.14 15.19
CA HIS A 58 -9.45 -12.53 15.45
C HIS A 58 -8.09 -12.58 16.14
N GLN A 59 -8.09 -12.76 17.47
CA GLN A 59 -6.86 -12.74 18.27
C GLN A 59 -5.81 -13.78 17.85
N ASP A 60 -6.24 -14.93 17.36
CA ASP A 60 -5.34 -15.99 16.90
C ASP A 60 -4.60 -15.59 15.63
N ILE A 61 -5.27 -14.92 14.68
CA ILE A 61 -4.65 -14.34 13.49
C ILE A 61 -3.73 -13.19 13.91
N HIS A 62 -4.25 -12.20 14.65
CA HIS A 62 -3.51 -10.98 14.98
C HIS A 62 -2.23 -11.22 15.78
N LYS A 63 -2.23 -12.18 16.72
CA LYS A 63 -1.07 -12.45 17.59
C LYS A 63 0.00 -13.33 16.95
N GLN A 64 -0.38 -14.21 16.01
CA GLN A 64 0.51 -15.24 15.48
C GLN A 64 0.93 -15.01 14.04
N THR A 65 0.26 -14.11 13.33
CA THR A 65 0.50 -13.82 11.92
C THR A 65 0.88 -12.37 11.72
N ASN A 66 1.49 -12.07 10.56
CA ASN A 66 1.65 -10.70 10.07
C ASN A 66 1.04 -10.66 8.67
N ILE A 67 -0.29 -10.66 8.59
CA ILE A 67 -1.04 -10.66 7.33
C ILE A 67 -1.57 -9.25 7.08
N THR A 68 -1.49 -8.80 5.83
CA THR A 68 -2.05 -7.52 5.39
C THR A 68 -2.83 -7.74 4.10
N GLY A 69 -4.02 -7.15 4.02
CA GLY A 69 -4.80 -7.04 2.80
C GLY A 69 -4.51 -5.71 2.12
N VAL A 70 -4.36 -5.74 0.81
CA VAL A 70 -4.18 -4.57 -0.03
C VAL A 70 -5.23 -4.63 -1.14
N VAL A 71 -6.12 -3.66 -1.15
CA VAL A 71 -7.18 -3.53 -2.14
C VAL A 71 -6.73 -2.58 -3.24
N LEU A 72 -7.09 -2.95 -4.46
CA LEU A 72 -7.01 -2.11 -5.63
C LEU A 72 -8.10 -2.54 -6.62
N ASN A 73 -8.98 -1.61 -6.99
CA ASN A 73 -10.04 -1.87 -7.96
C ASN A 73 -10.90 -3.09 -7.58
N SER A 74 -11.36 -3.14 -6.33
CA SER A 74 -12.11 -4.28 -5.75
C SER A 74 -11.35 -5.61 -5.67
N ASN A 75 -10.14 -5.75 -6.23
CA ASN A 75 -9.30 -6.93 -6.06
C ASN A 75 -8.51 -6.85 -4.75
N VAL A 76 -8.44 -7.96 -4.03
CA VAL A 76 -7.77 -8.04 -2.73
C VAL A 76 -6.50 -8.86 -2.87
N LEU A 77 -5.36 -8.25 -2.62
CA LEU A 77 -4.08 -8.94 -2.48
C LEU A 77 -3.82 -9.18 -0.99
N MET A 78 -3.75 -10.44 -0.58
CA MET A 78 -3.33 -10.79 0.78
C MET A 78 -1.88 -11.24 0.82
N ILE A 79 -1.06 -10.53 1.59
CA ILE A 79 0.38 -10.79 1.76
C ILE A 79 0.72 -10.99 3.24
N GLY A 80 1.92 -11.48 3.50
CA GLY A 80 2.44 -11.64 4.85
C GLY A 80 2.85 -13.06 5.17
N GLN A 81 2.85 -13.40 6.46
CA GLN A 81 3.24 -14.72 6.94
C GLN A 81 2.25 -15.29 7.94
N SER A 82 2.07 -16.61 7.84
CA SER A 82 1.30 -17.40 8.80
C SER A 82 2.11 -18.63 9.21
N PRO A 83 2.19 -18.99 10.50
CA PRO A 83 2.98 -20.12 10.96
C PRO A 83 2.44 -21.48 10.46
N ASN A 84 1.18 -21.55 10.03
CA ASN A 84 0.57 -22.75 9.46
C ASN A 84 -0.54 -22.41 8.45
N SER A 85 -0.98 -23.43 7.70
CA SER A 85 -2.06 -23.31 6.71
C SER A 85 -3.41 -22.98 7.33
N MET A 86 -3.71 -23.51 8.51
CA MET A 86 -4.99 -23.29 9.20
C MET A 86 -5.26 -21.79 9.44
N LEU A 87 -4.30 -21.05 10.00
CA LEU A 87 -4.44 -19.62 10.25
C LEU A 87 -4.48 -18.79 8.95
N ARG A 88 -3.71 -19.20 7.94
CA ARG A 88 -3.77 -18.59 6.61
C ARG A 88 -5.17 -18.74 6.01
N ASP A 89 -5.69 -19.96 6.01
CA ASP A 89 -6.98 -20.28 5.38
C ASP A 89 -8.13 -19.64 6.16
N LYS A 90 -8.01 -19.53 7.49
CA LYS A 90 -8.91 -18.73 8.32
C LYS A 90 -8.89 -17.25 7.93
N ALA A 91 -7.71 -16.64 7.79
CA ALA A 91 -7.59 -15.25 7.36
C ALA A 91 -8.18 -15.01 5.96
N VAL A 92 -7.94 -15.94 5.03
CA VAL A 92 -8.58 -15.92 3.70
C VAL A 92 -10.08 -15.93 3.81
N LYS A 93 -10.63 -16.83 4.62
CA LYS A 93 -12.09 -16.94 4.81
C LYS A 93 -12.70 -15.67 5.41
N VAL A 94 -12.07 -15.10 6.43
CA VAL A 94 -12.51 -13.84 7.06
C VAL A 94 -12.61 -12.71 6.03
N VAL A 95 -11.63 -12.61 5.13
CA VAL A 95 -11.64 -11.57 4.08
C VAL A 95 -12.65 -11.88 2.97
N GLN A 96 -12.88 -13.15 2.64
CA GLN A 96 -13.92 -13.55 1.67
C GLN A 96 -15.33 -13.20 2.15
N GLU A 97 -15.59 -13.30 3.47
CA GLU A 97 -16.88 -12.98 4.08
C GLU A 97 -17.22 -11.47 4.03
N LEU A 98 -16.25 -10.60 3.72
CA LEU A 98 -16.48 -9.16 3.55
C LEU A 98 -17.05 -8.81 2.16
N GLU A 99 -17.10 -9.76 1.22
CA GLU A 99 -17.73 -9.59 -0.10
C GLU A 99 -17.28 -8.33 -0.88
N ILE A 100 -15.98 -8.00 -0.84
CA ILE A 100 -15.36 -6.80 -1.47
C ILE A 100 -15.51 -6.76 -3.02
N GLY A 101 -16.10 -7.79 -3.62
CA GLY A 101 -16.60 -7.79 -5.01
C GLY A 101 -15.61 -8.30 -6.06
N GLY A 102 -14.30 -8.10 -5.89
CA GLY A 102 -13.27 -8.58 -6.82
C GLY A 102 -12.60 -9.89 -6.43
N LYS A 103 -11.48 -10.20 -7.09
CA LYS A 103 -10.70 -11.43 -6.87
C LYS A 103 -9.82 -11.30 -5.64
N LEU A 104 -9.75 -12.37 -4.86
CA LEU A 104 -8.78 -12.51 -3.78
C LEU A 104 -7.54 -13.24 -4.27
N HIS A 105 -6.40 -12.55 -4.27
CA HIS A 105 -5.08 -13.09 -4.55
C HIS A 105 -4.36 -13.43 -3.25
N ASN A 106 -4.28 -14.73 -2.92
CA ASN A 106 -3.57 -15.19 -1.75
C ASN A 106 -2.06 -15.32 -2.03
N GLN A 107 -1.26 -14.48 -1.36
CA GLN A 107 0.20 -14.46 -1.40
C GLN A 107 0.82 -14.58 0.00
N ILE A 108 0.06 -15.08 0.98
CA ILE A 108 0.57 -15.34 2.32
C ILE A 108 1.55 -16.52 2.28
N ARG A 109 2.74 -16.34 2.86
CA ARG A 109 3.76 -17.39 2.96
C ARG A 109 3.58 -18.17 4.26
N ILE A 110 3.76 -19.49 4.21
CA ILE A 110 3.81 -20.30 5.43
C ILE A 110 5.20 -20.17 6.04
N GLY A 111 5.26 -19.66 7.26
CA GLY A 111 6.48 -19.36 8.00
C GLY A 111 6.21 -18.41 9.17
N ASN A 112 7.23 -18.21 10.00
CA ASN A 112 7.14 -17.25 11.09
C ASN A 112 7.01 -15.81 10.56
N PRO A 113 6.27 -14.93 11.27
CA PRO A 113 6.24 -13.50 10.98
C PRO A 113 7.63 -12.90 10.84
N THR A 114 7.80 -11.99 9.87
CA THR A 114 9.07 -11.31 9.64
C THR A 114 9.47 -10.42 10.82
N SER A 115 10.78 -10.33 11.04
CA SER A 115 11.33 -9.45 12.08
C SER A 115 11.09 -7.97 11.76
N PHE A 116 11.15 -7.11 12.79
CA PHE A 116 11.09 -5.67 12.60
C PHE A 116 12.15 -5.17 11.61
N THR A 117 13.38 -5.65 11.70
CA THR A 117 14.48 -5.28 10.79
C THR A 117 14.18 -5.64 9.34
N THR A 118 13.60 -6.82 9.10
CA THR A 118 13.16 -7.23 7.75
C THR A 118 12.13 -6.26 7.20
N ARG A 119 11.13 -5.90 8.00
CA ARG A 119 10.06 -4.97 7.59
C ARG A 119 10.57 -3.54 7.36
N SER A 120 11.55 -3.09 8.15
CA SER A 120 12.24 -1.82 7.90
C SER A 120 13.01 -1.85 6.57
N ASN A 121 13.69 -2.96 6.28
CA ASN A 121 14.36 -3.15 4.99
C ASN A 121 13.35 -3.20 3.82
N ASP A 122 12.18 -3.80 3.99
CA ASP A 122 11.13 -3.82 2.96
C ASP A 122 10.57 -2.42 2.68
N THR A 123 10.42 -1.59 3.71
CA THR A 123 10.09 -0.16 3.55
C THR A 123 11.16 0.53 2.72
N TRP A 124 12.44 0.27 3.02
CA TRP A 124 13.56 0.85 2.27
C TRP A 124 13.61 0.37 0.81
N ILE A 125 13.34 -0.93 0.55
CA ILE A 125 13.21 -1.48 -0.79
C ILE A 125 12.08 -0.77 -1.54
N THR A 126 10.91 -0.64 -0.91
CA THR A 126 9.74 0.05 -1.49
C THR A 126 10.11 1.48 -1.89
N THR A 127 10.77 2.22 -1.00
CA THR A 127 11.24 3.58 -1.29
C THR A 127 12.21 3.62 -2.47
N LYS A 128 13.21 2.73 -2.51
CA LYS A 128 14.14 2.64 -3.65
C LYS A 128 13.43 2.37 -4.97
N VAL A 129 12.50 1.40 -4.99
CA VAL A 129 11.72 1.07 -6.20
C VAL A 129 10.92 2.28 -6.65
N LYS A 130 10.17 2.91 -5.73
CA LYS A 130 9.37 4.11 -6.02
C LYS A 130 10.23 5.25 -6.54
N THR A 131 11.37 5.55 -5.91
CA THR A 131 12.28 6.61 -6.38
C THR A 131 12.83 6.32 -7.78
N ARG A 132 13.17 5.06 -8.08
CA ARG A 132 13.63 4.69 -9.43
C ARG A 132 12.53 4.81 -10.47
N MET A 133 11.29 4.43 -10.12
CA MET A 133 10.12 4.62 -10.98
C MET A 133 9.84 6.11 -11.23
N LEU A 134 9.93 6.96 -10.20
CA LEU A 134 9.77 8.42 -10.34
C LEU A 134 10.81 9.04 -11.29
N ASN A 135 12.02 8.48 -11.33
CA ASN A 135 13.09 8.97 -12.20
C ASN A 135 12.95 8.47 -13.65
N GLU A 136 12.10 7.49 -13.92
CA GLU A 136 11.82 7.00 -15.27
C GLU A 136 10.73 7.86 -15.93
N LYS A 137 11.13 8.76 -16.83
CA LYS A 137 10.22 9.74 -17.44
C LYS A 137 9.15 9.10 -18.33
N THR A 138 9.40 7.89 -18.82
CA THR A 138 8.48 7.18 -19.71
C THR A 138 7.48 6.31 -18.96
N LEU A 139 7.61 6.18 -17.63
CA LEU A 139 6.71 5.42 -16.78
C LEU A 139 5.68 6.33 -16.11
N ASP A 140 4.39 6.04 -16.29
CA ASP A 140 3.33 6.65 -15.49
C ASP A 140 3.22 5.96 -14.13
N MET A 141 4.02 6.43 -13.16
CA MET A 141 4.03 5.86 -11.81
C MET A 141 2.68 5.98 -11.08
N THR A 142 1.80 6.90 -11.47
CA THR A 142 0.49 7.08 -10.79
C THR A 142 -0.40 5.84 -10.93
N ARG A 143 -0.11 4.99 -11.92
CA ARG A 143 -0.82 3.73 -12.20
C ARG A 143 -0.25 2.53 -11.45
N VAL A 144 0.86 2.67 -10.72
CA VAL A 144 1.57 1.56 -10.07
C VAL A 144 1.59 1.73 -8.55
N LYS A 145 0.89 0.84 -7.85
CA LYS A 145 1.00 0.66 -6.39
C LYS A 145 2.09 -0.38 -6.12
N VAL A 146 3.11 0.01 -5.35
CA VAL A 146 4.24 -0.85 -4.97
C VAL A 146 4.12 -1.23 -3.50
N VAL A 147 4.14 -2.52 -3.22
CA VAL A 147 4.15 -3.07 -1.86
C VAL A 147 5.27 -4.12 -1.75
N THR A 148 6.06 -4.09 -0.69
CA THR A 148 7.14 -5.07 -0.47
C THR A 148 6.87 -5.85 0.81
N GLU A 149 7.03 -7.17 0.74
CA GLU A 149 6.93 -8.07 1.89
C GLU A 149 8.03 -9.11 1.81
N ASN A 150 8.91 -9.13 2.81
CA ASN A 150 10.07 -10.02 2.90
C ASN A 150 10.89 -10.04 1.59
N GLY A 151 11.27 -8.88 1.06
CA GLY A 151 12.00 -8.74 -0.20
C GLY A 151 11.27 -9.17 -1.48
N GLU A 152 10.02 -9.65 -1.38
CA GLU A 152 9.14 -9.84 -2.54
C GLU A 152 8.39 -8.54 -2.81
N VAL A 153 8.46 -8.03 -4.04
CA VAL A 153 7.77 -6.80 -4.45
C VAL A 153 6.54 -7.15 -5.27
N PHE A 154 5.39 -6.68 -4.80
CA PHE A 154 4.11 -6.77 -5.45
C PHE A 154 3.83 -5.45 -6.17
N LEU A 155 3.62 -5.54 -7.48
CA LEU A 155 3.25 -4.42 -8.31
C LEU A 155 1.77 -4.57 -8.68
N LEU A 156 0.94 -3.65 -8.19
CA LEU A 156 -0.48 -3.60 -8.48
C LEU A 156 -0.79 -2.36 -9.33
N GLY A 157 -1.81 -2.42 -10.17
CA GLY A 157 -2.12 -1.30 -11.04
C GLY A 157 -3.09 -1.65 -12.17
N ILE A 158 -3.79 -0.63 -12.65
CA ILE A 158 -4.53 -0.67 -13.91
C ILE A 158 -3.66 0.03 -14.96
N ILE A 159 -3.01 -0.75 -15.83
CA ILE A 159 -1.84 -0.27 -16.57
C ILE A 159 -1.69 -0.95 -17.94
N PRO A 160 -1.25 -0.24 -18.99
CA PRO A 160 -0.86 -0.84 -20.26
C PRO A 160 0.27 -1.87 -20.10
N ARG A 161 0.38 -2.84 -21.01
CA ARG A 161 1.37 -3.93 -20.94
C ARG A 161 2.80 -3.42 -21.03
N ASP A 162 3.07 -2.47 -21.93
CA ASP A 162 4.38 -1.84 -22.10
C ASP A 162 4.84 -1.12 -20.81
N GLN A 163 3.93 -0.38 -20.18
CA GLN A 163 4.16 0.31 -18.91
C GLN A 163 4.37 -0.68 -17.75
N ALA A 164 3.62 -1.79 -17.73
CA ALA A 164 3.80 -2.85 -16.74
C ALA A 164 5.17 -3.53 -16.87
N ASP A 165 5.62 -3.81 -18.10
CA ASP A 165 6.92 -4.44 -18.35
C ASP A 165 8.06 -3.50 -17.94
N LEU A 166 7.94 -2.20 -18.21
CA LEU A 166 8.88 -1.19 -17.74
C LEU A 166 8.93 -1.11 -16.21
N ALA A 167 7.76 -1.10 -15.54
CA ALA A 167 7.68 -1.12 -14.09
C ALA A 167 8.40 -2.34 -13.49
N VAL A 168 8.19 -3.52 -14.08
CA VAL A 168 8.83 -4.78 -13.68
C VAL A 168 10.34 -4.73 -13.90
N GLU A 169 10.80 -4.15 -15.01
CA GLU A 169 12.22 -3.99 -15.33
C GLU A 169 12.92 -3.15 -14.26
N ILE A 170 12.33 -2.02 -13.88
CA ILE A 170 12.89 -1.14 -12.85
C ILE A 170 12.92 -1.85 -11.50
N THR A 171 11.84 -2.52 -11.13
CA THR A 171 11.74 -3.23 -9.85
C THR A 171 12.74 -4.38 -9.76
N ARG A 172 12.84 -5.24 -10.76
CA ARG A 172 13.73 -6.43 -10.71
C ARG A 172 15.22 -6.05 -10.64
N ASN A 173 15.60 -4.91 -11.19
CA ASN A 173 16.96 -4.39 -11.15
C ASN A 173 17.23 -3.52 -9.90
N THR A 174 16.28 -3.42 -8.96
CA THR A 174 16.48 -2.67 -7.70
C THR A 174 17.14 -3.57 -6.65
N SER A 175 18.26 -3.13 -6.09
CA SER A 175 18.98 -3.87 -5.05
C SER A 175 18.08 -4.21 -3.85
N GLY A 176 18.16 -5.45 -3.38
CA GLY A 176 17.37 -5.99 -2.28
C GLY A 176 16.04 -6.63 -2.71
N VAL A 177 15.61 -6.44 -3.95
CA VAL A 177 14.46 -7.15 -4.51
C VAL A 177 14.87 -8.61 -4.78
N ARG A 178 14.10 -9.55 -4.23
CA ARG A 178 14.31 -11.00 -4.41
C ARG A 178 13.36 -11.60 -5.44
N LYS A 179 12.13 -11.07 -5.52
CA LYS A 179 11.10 -11.54 -6.44
C LYS A 179 10.17 -10.40 -6.80
N VAL A 180 9.69 -10.38 -8.03
CA VAL A 180 8.65 -9.45 -8.49
C VAL A 180 7.40 -10.24 -8.81
N ILE A 181 6.27 -9.81 -8.24
CA ILE A 181 4.95 -10.40 -8.47
C ILE A 181 4.07 -9.34 -9.11
N LYS A 182 3.54 -9.67 -10.29
CA LYS A 182 2.65 -8.80 -11.06
C LYS A 182 1.22 -9.07 -10.63
N VAL A 183 0.53 -8.04 -10.16
CA VAL A 183 -0.89 -8.03 -9.80
C VAL A 183 -1.55 -6.89 -10.58
N PHE A 184 -1.28 -6.86 -11.88
CA PHE A 184 -1.77 -5.84 -12.79
C PHE A 184 -3.07 -6.27 -13.47
N GLU A 185 -3.93 -5.29 -13.69
CA GLU A 185 -5.00 -5.34 -14.66
C GLU A 185 -4.57 -4.56 -15.90
N TYR A 186 -4.68 -5.20 -17.06
CA TYR A 186 -4.25 -4.61 -18.32
C TYR A 186 -5.42 -3.92 -19.00
N ILE A 187 -5.21 -2.69 -19.47
CA ILE A 187 -6.24 -1.86 -20.14
C ILE A 187 -6.08 -1.77 -21.65
N ASP A 188 -5.13 -2.51 -22.21
CA ASP A 188 -4.98 -2.60 -23.66
C ASP A 188 -6.09 -3.50 -24.24
N PRO A 189 -6.57 -3.24 -25.48
CA PRO A 189 -7.49 -4.12 -26.19
C PRO A 189 -6.90 -5.50 -26.51
#